data_AF-A0A7S0X410-F1
#
_entry.id   AF-A0A7S0X410-F1
#
_cell.length_a   1.000
_cell.length_b   1.000
_cell.length_c   1.000
_cell.angle_alpha   90.00
_cell.angle_beta   90.00
_cell.angle_gamma   90.00
#
_symmetry.space_group_name_H-M   'P 1'
#
loop_
_entity.id
_entity.type
_entity.pdbx_description
1 polymer ?
#
loop_
_entity_poly.entity_id
_entity_poly.type
_entity_poly.pdbx_seq_one_letter_code
_entity_poly.pdbx_strand_id
1 'polypeptide(L)'
;MSGATETKARFVESTSDGEFRRVQDGGGGSGGVGVGGGLRARAAAAADARARDGSMRAASVAVQSTVVWLGFFAQGLLGGFAALNLFMTYLLDPPSLPGGGPDGGFLKYYSPLAVACQRMYVTLSALALLASVDKYSRDSLGGFMLQGFAMQRVDAGAVLCFALVFVLSVVAVPFEDSLYFAYRRVPDWWEFETMSPGFKAALVRFHATNFSRCFFATLGWLAVCYTATPAAVDVVDRAEALTRGAEADSWQRAGYAKGKGRALGGEKEEREDGERIH
;
A
#
# COMPACT_ATOMS: atom_id res chain seq x y z
N MET A 1 -28.23 -40.52 -48.19
CA MET A 1 -28.29 -39.22 -47.50
C MET A 1 -28.60 -39.49 -46.04
N SER A 2 -27.59 -39.41 -45.17
CA SER A 2 -27.71 -39.62 -43.72
C SER A 2 -27.39 -38.29 -43.03
N GLY A 3 -28.38 -37.68 -42.40
CA GLY A 3 -28.22 -36.42 -41.67
C GLY A 3 -27.59 -36.66 -40.31
N ALA A 4 -26.40 -36.08 -40.08
CA ALA A 4 -25.78 -36.03 -38.77
C ALA A 4 -26.40 -34.87 -37.96
N THR A 5 -27.02 -35.19 -36.83
CA THR A 5 -27.44 -34.21 -35.83
C THR A 5 -26.22 -33.70 -35.06
N GLU A 6 -25.80 -32.46 -35.34
CA GLU A 6 -24.80 -31.74 -34.55
C GLU A 6 -25.30 -31.48 -33.12
N THR A 7 -24.62 -32.04 -32.13
CA THR A 7 -24.87 -31.75 -30.71
C THR A 7 -24.16 -30.45 -30.35
N LYS A 8 -24.88 -29.33 -30.33
CA LYS A 8 -24.37 -28.01 -29.93
C LYS A 8 -23.99 -28.06 -28.44
N ALA A 9 -22.68 -28.04 -28.15
CA ALA A 9 -22.19 -27.93 -26.79
C ALA A 9 -22.46 -26.52 -26.23
N ARG A 10 -23.21 -26.42 -25.13
CA ARG A 10 -23.43 -25.16 -24.41
C ARG A 10 -22.31 -24.96 -23.39
N PHE A 11 -21.62 -23.83 -23.47
CA PHE A 11 -20.62 -23.41 -22.51
C PHE A 11 -21.21 -22.30 -21.64
N VAL A 12 -20.90 -22.32 -20.35
CA VAL A 12 -21.29 -21.27 -19.39
C VAL A 12 -20.01 -20.75 -18.73
N GLU A 13 -19.92 -19.43 -18.65
CA GLU A 13 -18.80 -18.72 -18.03
C GLU A 13 -18.95 -18.76 -16.50
N SER A 14 -17.88 -19.14 -15.80
CA SER A 14 -17.83 -19.12 -14.35
C SER A 14 -17.68 -17.69 -13.84
N THR A 15 -18.64 -17.21 -13.04
CA THR A 15 -18.64 -15.86 -12.45
C THR A 15 -17.52 -15.61 -11.43
N SER A 16 -16.82 -16.65 -10.97
CA SER A 16 -15.69 -16.51 -10.04
C SER A 16 -14.33 -16.37 -10.72
N ASP A 17 -14.13 -17.02 -11.87
CA ASP A 17 -12.80 -17.22 -12.46
C ASP A 17 -12.74 -16.92 -13.97
N GLY A 18 -13.86 -16.55 -14.60
CA GLY A 18 -13.94 -16.26 -16.04
C GLY A 18 -13.73 -17.48 -16.97
N GLU A 19 -13.58 -18.68 -16.41
CA GLU A 19 -13.33 -19.90 -17.17
C GLU A 19 -14.64 -20.45 -17.76
N PHE A 20 -14.62 -20.80 -19.06
CA PHE A 20 -15.77 -21.41 -19.75
C PHE A 20 -15.79 -22.92 -19.52
N ARG A 21 -16.85 -23.43 -18.88
CA ARG A 21 -17.04 -24.87 -18.68
C ARG A 21 -18.19 -25.40 -19.53
N ARG A 22 -17.99 -26.61 -20.06
CA ARG A 22 -18.99 -27.30 -20.89
C ARG A 22 -20.09 -27.85 -19.99
N VAL A 23 -21.33 -27.42 -20.23
CA VAL A 23 -22.50 -27.94 -19.51
C VAL A 23 -22.94 -29.21 -20.24
N GLN A 24 -22.93 -30.34 -19.52
CA GLN A 24 -23.45 -31.60 -20.04
C GLN A 24 -24.97 -31.59 -19.89
N ASP A 25 -25.71 -31.56 -21.00
CA ASP A 25 -27.17 -31.65 -21.00
C ASP A 25 -27.59 -33.07 -20.58
N GLY A 26 -27.86 -33.24 -19.28
CA GLY A 26 -28.34 -34.49 -18.70
C GLY A 26 -29.87 -34.54 -18.66
N GLY A 27 -30.46 -35.31 -19.57
CA GLY A 27 -31.84 -35.79 -19.49
C GLY A 27 -32.08 -36.67 -18.26
N GLY A 28 -33.32 -36.67 -17.77
CA GLY A 28 -33.73 -37.11 -16.43
C GLY A 28 -33.67 -38.61 -16.11
N GLY A 29 -33.92 -38.92 -14.83
CA GLY A 29 -34.10 -40.29 -14.34
C GLY A 29 -34.05 -40.39 -12.81
N SER A 30 -35.20 -40.72 -12.22
CA SER A 30 -35.51 -40.86 -10.79
C SER A 30 -34.74 -41.97 -10.04
N GLY A 31 -34.54 -41.77 -8.72
CA GLY A 31 -34.55 -42.86 -7.73
C GLY A 31 -33.22 -43.16 -7.03
N GLY A 32 -33.04 -42.61 -5.82
CA GLY A 32 -31.90 -42.96 -4.97
C GLY A 32 -31.79 -42.09 -3.72
N VAL A 33 -32.63 -42.37 -2.72
CA VAL A 33 -32.46 -41.85 -1.36
C VAL A 33 -31.26 -42.59 -0.75
N GLY A 34 -30.11 -41.93 -0.60
CA GLY A 34 -28.95 -42.51 0.08
C GLY A 34 -27.64 -41.79 -0.20
N VAL A 35 -27.04 -41.19 0.83
CA VAL A 35 -25.65 -40.67 0.91
C VAL A 35 -25.28 -39.46 0.01
N GLY A 36 -25.79 -39.36 -1.23
CA GLY A 36 -25.47 -38.26 -2.16
C GLY A 36 -26.05 -36.89 -1.79
N GLY A 37 -27.18 -36.87 -1.08
CA GLY A 37 -27.83 -35.62 -0.62
C GLY A 37 -27.03 -34.88 0.46
N GLY A 38 -26.36 -35.61 1.37
CA GLY A 38 -25.49 -35.03 2.38
C GLY A 38 -24.17 -34.49 1.82
N LEU A 39 -23.63 -35.13 0.77
CA LEU A 39 -22.48 -34.65 0.02
C LEU A 39 -22.81 -33.42 -0.84
N ARG A 40 -23.99 -33.39 -1.48
CA ARG A 40 -24.47 -32.19 -2.19
C ARG A 40 -24.79 -31.02 -1.25
N ALA A 41 -25.40 -31.28 -0.09
CA ALA A 41 -25.64 -30.25 0.92
C ALA A 41 -24.33 -29.74 1.54
N ARG A 42 -23.33 -30.61 1.78
CA ARG A 42 -21.98 -30.20 2.21
C ARG A 42 -21.22 -29.46 1.10
N ALA A 43 -21.35 -29.86 -0.15
CA ALA A 43 -20.73 -29.17 -1.28
C ALA A 43 -21.37 -27.80 -1.52
N ALA A 44 -22.70 -27.68 -1.38
CA ALA A 44 -23.42 -26.41 -1.42
C ALA A 44 -23.06 -25.52 -0.22
N ALA A 45 -23.01 -26.07 1.01
CA ALA A 45 -22.56 -25.33 2.19
C ALA A 45 -21.08 -24.93 2.11
N ALA A 46 -20.22 -25.74 1.49
CA ALA A 46 -18.82 -25.40 1.23
C ALA A 46 -18.66 -24.39 0.09
N ALA A 47 -19.54 -24.40 -0.90
CA ALA A 47 -19.62 -23.39 -1.94
C ALA A 47 -20.15 -22.06 -1.39
N ASP A 48 -21.16 -22.09 -0.52
CA ASP A 48 -21.69 -20.92 0.20
C ASP A 48 -20.67 -20.38 1.21
N ALA A 49 -19.95 -21.26 1.92
CA ALA A 49 -18.83 -20.86 2.78
C ALA A 49 -17.71 -20.24 1.96
N ARG A 50 -17.34 -20.82 0.81
CA ARG A 50 -16.36 -20.21 -0.12
C ARG A 50 -16.86 -18.91 -0.75
N ALA A 51 -18.16 -18.76 -0.99
CA ALA A 51 -18.76 -17.53 -1.50
C ALA A 51 -18.80 -16.43 -0.43
N ARG A 52 -19.04 -16.78 0.83
CA ARG A 52 -18.96 -15.88 2.00
C ARG A 52 -17.51 -15.54 2.36
N ASP A 53 -16.60 -16.50 2.32
CA ASP A 53 -15.16 -16.28 2.48
C ASP A 53 -14.62 -15.43 1.32
N GLY A 54 -15.14 -15.65 0.11
CA GLY A 54 -14.88 -14.83 -1.07
C GLY A 54 -15.39 -13.40 -0.90
N SER A 55 -16.57 -13.19 -0.30
CA SER A 55 -17.11 -11.85 -0.05
C SER A 55 -16.39 -11.11 1.08
N MET A 56 -16.00 -11.80 2.16
CA MET A 56 -15.19 -11.22 3.23
C MET A 56 -13.78 -10.88 2.75
N ARG A 57 -13.16 -11.74 1.94
CA ARG A 57 -11.87 -11.48 1.31
C ARG A 57 -11.96 -10.31 0.32
N ALA A 58 -13.01 -10.25 -0.50
CA ALA A 58 -13.23 -9.13 -1.41
C ALA A 58 -13.42 -7.81 -0.65
N ALA A 59 -14.20 -7.84 0.45
CA ALA A 59 -14.38 -6.67 1.32
C ALA A 59 -13.06 -6.24 1.97
N SER A 60 -12.25 -7.17 2.49
CA SER A 60 -10.96 -6.84 3.08
C SER A 60 -10.00 -6.25 2.06
N VAL A 61 -9.96 -6.80 0.85
CA VAL A 61 -9.15 -6.26 -0.25
C VAL A 61 -9.62 -4.85 -0.63
N ALA A 62 -10.93 -4.61 -0.75
CA ALA A 62 -11.46 -3.28 -1.08
C ALA A 62 -11.12 -2.22 -0.02
N VAL A 63 -11.25 -2.56 1.27
CA VAL A 63 -10.85 -1.69 2.39
C VAL A 63 -9.36 -1.39 2.32
N GLN A 64 -8.54 -2.44 2.12
CA GLN A 64 -7.09 -2.29 2.02
C GLN A 64 -6.68 -1.40 0.84
N SER A 65 -7.29 -1.58 -0.33
CA SER A 65 -7.06 -0.73 -1.50
C SER A 65 -7.44 0.72 -1.26
N THR A 66 -8.53 0.96 -0.53
CA THR A 66 -8.99 2.32 -0.19
C THR A 66 -8.03 3.00 0.78
N VAL A 67 -7.55 2.28 1.79
CA VAL A 67 -6.55 2.79 2.76
C VAL A 67 -5.24 3.11 2.06
N VAL A 68 -4.77 2.24 1.16
CA VAL A 68 -3.56 2.47 0.37
C VAL A 68 -3.71 3.70 -0.52
N TRP A 69 -4.84 3.82 -1.22
CA TRP A 69 -5.13 4.98 -2.07
C TRP A 69 -5.14 6.29 -1.27
N LEU A 70 -5.79 6.29 -0.10
CA LEU A 70 -5.81 7.45 0.78
C LEU A 70 -4.40 7.81 1.29
N GLY A 71 -3.57 6.80 1.57
CA GLY A 71 -2.18 6.98 1.96
C GLY A 71 -1.35 7.66 0.87
N PHE A 72 -1.41 7.17 -0.37
CA PHE A 72 -0.75 7.78 -1.52
C PHE A 72 -1.25 9.22 -1.78
N PHE A 73 -2.56 9.44 -1.63
CA PHE A 73 -3.15 10.77 -1.77
C PHE A 73 -2.59 11.73 -0.71
N ALA A 74 -2.53 11.33 0.56
CA ALA A 74 -1.98 12.16 1.64
C ALA A 74 -0.48 12.46 1.44
N GLN A 75 0.31 11.47 1.02
CA GLN A 75 1.73 11.63 0.71
C GLN A 75 1.95 12.61 -0.46
N GLY A 76 1.14 12.50 -1.52
CA GLY A 76 1.17 13.41 -2.66
C GLY A 76 0.77 14.83 -2.29
N LEU A 77 -0.31 14.99 -1.51
CA LEU A 77 -0.80 16.30 -1.09
C LEU A 77 0.20 16.98 -0.14
N LEU A 78 0.83 16.23 0.77
CA LEU A 78 1.91 16.74 1.62
C LEU A 78 3.12 17.20 0.80
N GLY A 79 3.57 16.39 -0.18
CA GLY A 79 4.68 16.75 -1.05
C GLY A 79 4.40 18.01 -1.88
N GLY A 80 3.21 18.09 -2.48
CA GLY A 80 2.78 19.28 -3.22
C GLY A 80 2.66 20.52 -2.33
N PHE A 81 2.10 20.37 -1.13
CA PHE A 81 2.00 21.45 -0.16
C PHE A 81 3.38 21.92 0.34
N ALA A 82 4.33 20.99 0.53
CA ALA A 82 5.72 21.30 0.88
C ALA A 82 6.42 22.11 -0.21
N ALA A 83 6.27 21.71 -1.47
CA ALA A 83 6.82 22.44 -2.62
C ALA A 83 6.21 23.85 -2.73
N LEU A 84 4.89 23.96 -2.57
CA LEU A 84 4.20 25.26 -2.57
C LEU A 84 4.67 26.16 -1.42
N ASN A 85 4.79 25.62 -0.21
CA ASN A 85 5.25 26.36 0.95
C ASN A 85 6.71 26.82 0.78
N LEU A 86 7.55 25.98 0.19
CA LEU A 86 8.93 26.33 -0.13
C LEU A 86 9.00 27.47 -1.15
N PHE A 87 8.17 27.40 -2.21
CA PHE A 87 8.06 28.47 -3.19
C PHE A 87 7.59 29.79 -2.56
N MET A 88 6.49 29.75 -1.81
CA MET A 88 5.91 30.95 -1.17
C MET A 88 6.84 31.57 -0.13
N THR A 89 7.55 30.75 0.64
CA THR A 89 8.40 31.23 1.75
C THR A 89 9.76 31.72 1.29
N TYR A 90 10.36 31.09 0.26
CA TYR A 90 11.77 31.31 -0.06
C TYR A 90 12.03 31.80 -1.49
N LEU A 91 11.11 31.56 -2.44
CA LEU A 91 11.32 31.90 -3.85
C LEU A 91 10.54 33.13 -4.29
N LEU A 92 9.38 33.39 -3.67
CA LEU A 92 8.51 34.51 -4.07
C LEU A 92 9.05 35.88 -3.61
N ASP A 93 9.78 35.94 -2.50
CA ASP A 93 10.36 37.19 -1.99
C ASP A 93 11.73 36.95 -1.32
N PRO A 94 12.81 36.72 -2.09
CA PRO A 94 14.15 36.43 -1.57
C PRO A 94 14.71 37.48 -0.57
N PRO A 95 14.45 38.80 -0.71
CA PRO A 95 14.83 39.81 0.27
C PRO A 95 14.27 39.61 1.68
N SER A 96 13.20 38.82 1.85
CA SER A 96 12.56 38.56 3.15
C SER A 96 13.26 37.49 4.00
N LEU A 97 14.37 36.93 3.53
CA LEU A 97 15.24 36.01 4.27
C LEU A 97 15.96 36.73 5.43
N PRO A 98 16.30 36.01 6.52
CA PRO A 98 17.00 36.60 7.66
C PRO A 98 18.33 37.22 7.23
N GLY A 99 18.39 38.56 7.22
CA GLY A 99 19.55 39.34 6.79
C GLY A 99 19.29 40.30 5.62
N GLY A 100 18.15 40.19 4.93
CA GLY A 100 17.65 41.25 4.06
C GLY A 100 16.91 42.33 4.87
N GLY A 101 16.85 43.55 4.34
CA GLY A 101 16.28 44.74 4.99
C GLY A 101 14.77 44.68 5.31
N PRO A 102 14.14 45.84 5.63
CA PRO A 102 13.12 45.97 6.67
C PRO A 102 11.73 45.37 6.45
N ASP A 103 11.43 44.74 5.33
CA ASP A 103 10.02 44.47 5.00
C ASP A 103 9.73 42.97 5.01
N GLY A 104 9.06 42.54 6.08
CA GLY A 104 8.56 41.19 6.32
C GLY A 104 7.49 40.73 5.32
N GLY A 105 7.80 40.72 4.03
CA GLY A 105 6.93 40.25 2.95
C GLY A 105 6.43 38.83 3.22
N PHE A 106 7.31 37.92 3.67
CA PHE A 106 6.91 36.60 4.14
C PHE A 106 5.88 36.68 5.29
N LEU A 107 6.14 37.49 6.31
CA LEU A 107 5.27 37.60 7.48
C LEU A 107 3.88 38.15 7.10
N LYS A 108 3.82 39.09 6.16
CA LYS A 108 2.56 39.64 5.64
C LYS A 108 1.63 38.55 5.09
N TYR A 109 2.17 37.64 4.27
CA TYR A 109 1.36 36.59 3.64
C TYR A 109 1.21 35.33 4.50
N TYR A 110 2.24 34.98 5.29
CA TYR A 110 2.26 33.73 6.04
C TYR A 110 1.56 33.80 7.39
N SER A 111 1.65 34.93 8.11
CA SER A 111 1.02 35.08 9.43
C SER A 111 -0.49 34.78 9.45
N PRO A 112 -1.32 35.23 8.49
CA PRO A 112 -2.74 34.85 8.45
C PRO A 112 -2.97 33.36 8.18
N LEU A 113 -2.03 32.69 7.51
CA LEU A 113 -2.14 31.29 7.09
C LEU A 113 -1.45 30.31 8.06
N ALA A 114 -0.65 30.80 9.01
CA ALA A 114 0.24 29.97 9.83
C ALA A 114 -0.47 28.78 10.50
N VAL A 115 -1.62 28.99 11.16
CA VAL A 115 -2.40 27.90 11.79
C VAL A 115 -2.99 26.92 10.77
N ALA A 116 -3.39 27.38 9.58
CA ALA A 116 -3.87 26.49 8.53
C ALA A 116 -2.73 25.62 7.99
N CYS A 117 -1.58 26.22 7.72
CA CYS A 117 -0.35 25.53 7.32
C CYS A 117 0.07 24.48 8.35
N GLN A 118 0.11 24.86 9.63
CA GLN A 118 0.41 23.99 10.76
C GLN A 118 -0.50 22.77 10.79
N ARG A 119 -1.83 22.97 10.73
CA ARG A 119 -2.81 21.88 10.75
C ARG A 119 -2.64 20.95 9.57
N MET A 120 -2.43 21.50 8.37
CA MET A 120 -2.16 20.70 7.17
C MET A 120 -0.89 19.87 7.33
N TYR A 121 0.22 20.45 7.77
CA TYR A 121 1.45 19.72 7.99
C TYR A 121 1.30 18.59 9.00
N VAL A 122 0.72 18.85 10.18
CA VAL A 122 0.58 17.84 11.24
C VAL A 122 -0.34 16.70 10.78
N THR A 123 -1.50 17.02 10.20
CA THR A 123 -2.47 16.00 9.77
C THR A 123 -1.95 15.16 8.61
N LEU A 124 -1.43 15.81 7.56
CA LEU A 124 -0.95 15.10 6.38
C LEU A 124 0.33 14.31 6.67
N SER A 125 1.25 14.83 7.48
CA SER A 125 2.44 14.06 7.87
C SER A 125 2.12 12.86 8.73
N ALA A 126 1.12 12.94 9.61
CA ALA A 126 0.65 11.78 10.39
C ALA A 126 0.05 10.69 9.47
N LEU A 127 -0.80 11.08 8.52
CA LEU A 127 -1.38 10.14 7.55
C LEU A 127 -0.32 9.55 6.61
N ALA A 128 0.59 10.37 6.11
CA ALA A 128 1.69 9.95 5.25
C ALA A 128 2.64 8.97 5.97
N LEU A 129 2.97 9.25 7.24
CA LEU A 129 3.77 8.38 8.08
C LEU A 129 3.08 7.03 8.31
N LEU A 130 1.79 7.04 8.68
CA LEU A 130 1.03 5.81 8.89
C LEU A 130 0.99 4.95 7.62
N ALA A 131 0.74 5.57 6.46
CA ALA A 131 0.75 4.89 5.17
C ALA A 131 2.13 4.30 4.82
N SER A 132 3.22 5.04 5.08
CA SER A 132 4.58 4.53 4.87
C SER A 132 4.93 3.38 5.80
N VAL A 133 4.49 3.41 7.07
CA VAL A 133 4.72 2.33 8.03
C VAL A 133 3.93 1.08 7.65
N ASP A 134 2.67 1.23 7.25
CA ASP A 134 1.84 0.11 6.76
C ASP A 134 2.47 -0.54 5.52
N LYS A 135 2.92 0.27 4.55
CA LYS A 135 3.66 -0.21 3.38
C LYS A 135 4.94 -0.96 3.78
N TYR A 136 5.80 -0.33 4.58
CA TYR A 136 7.06 -0.93 5.04
C TYR A 136 6.82 -2.25 5.80
N SER A 137 5.75 -2.33 6.59
CA SER A 137 5.40 -3.54 7.33
C SER A 137 5.00 -4.68 6.39
N ARG A 138 4.23 -4.39 5.33
CA ARG A 138 3.85 -5.38 4.31
C ARG A 138 5.06 -5.89 3.54
N ASP A 139 5.96 -4.98 3.16
CA ASP A 139 7.19 -5.35 2.45
C ASP A 139 8.15 -6.16 3.34
N SER A 140 8.15 -5.89 4.67
CA SER A 140 8.95 -6.64 5.64
C SER A 140 8.37 -8.03 5.95
N LEU A 141 7.04 -8.16 6.00
CA LEU A 141 6.36 -9.45 6.21
C LEU A 141 6.41 -10.35 4.97
N GLY A 142 6.58 -9.78 3.77
CA GLY A 142 6.83 -10.52 2.53
C GLY A 142 8.24 -11.13 2.41
N GLY A 143 9.03 -11.13 3.50
CA GLY A 143 10.47 -11.39 3.60
C GLY A 143 11.05 -12.72 3.09
N PHE A 144 10.32 -13.49 2.27
CA PHE A 144 10.85 -14.62 1.50
C PHE A 144 10.87 -14.41 -0.02
N MET A 145 10.28 -13.33 -0.53
CA MET A 145 10.38 -12.95 -1.94
C MET A 145 11.62 -12.07 -2.18
N LEU A 146 12.37 -12.33 -3.28
CA LEU A 146 13.55 -11.54 -3.72
C LEU A 146 13.28 -10.02 -3.84
N GLN A 147 12.01 -9.63 -3.84
CA GLN A 147 11.44 -8.29 -3.78
C GLN A 147 11.90 -7.45 -2.57
N GLY A 148 12.13 -8.06 -1.40
CA GLY A 148 12.18 -7.35 -0.11
C GLY A 148 13.35 -6.37 0.07
N PHE A 149 14.58 -6.76 -0.24
CA PHE A 149 15.74 -6.05 0.32
C PHE A 149 16.06 -4.67 -0.28
N ALA A 150 15.86 -4.47 -1.58
CA ALA A 150 16.16 -3.21 -2.24
C ALA A 150 15.07 -2.16 -2.01
N MET A 151 13.80 -2.57 -2.10
CA MET A 151 12.65 -1.69 -1.97
C MET A 151 12.41 -1.29 -0.50
N GLN A 152 12.64 -2.21 0.44
CA GLN A 152 12.53 -1.97 1.89
C GLN A 152 13.42 -0.83 2.38
N ARG A 153 14.60 -0.60 1.76
CA ARG A 153 15.46 0.54 2.11
C ARG A 153 14.86 1.88 1.71
N VAL A 154 14.22 1.93 0.54
CA VAL A 154 13.53 3.12 0.05
C VAL A 154 12.31 3.40 0.92
N ASP A 155 11.57 2.36 1.30
CA ASP A 155 10.40 2.47 2.17
C ASP A 155 10.79 2.89 3.59
N ALA A 156 11.86 2.33 4.16
CA ALA A 156 12.44 2.80 5.42
C ALA A 156 12.88 4.28 5.33
N GLY A 157 13.46 4.69 4.20
CA GLY A 157 13.81 6.08 3.93
C GLY A 157 12.58 7.00 3.91
N ALA A 158 11.48 6.57 3.28
CA ALA A 158 10.23 7.30 3.27
C ALA A 158 9.63 7.42 4.67
N VAL A 159 9.62 6.34 5.46
CA VAL A 159 9.18 6.35 6.87
C VAL A 159 10.00 7.36 7.67
N LEU A 160 11.33 7.33 7.57
CA LEU A 160 12.21 8.28 8.26
C LEU A 160 11.90 9.73 7.86
N CYS A 161 11.74 9.99 6.55
CA CYS A 161 11.42 11.31 6.04
C CYS A 161 10.10 11.84 6.62
N PHE A 162 9.01 11.08 6.54
CA PHE A 162 7.72 11.52 7.07
C PHE A 162 7.70 11.62 8.60
N ALA A 163 8.46 10.77 9.31
CA ALA A 163 8.63 10.89 10.76
C ALA A 163 9.34 12.21 11.13
N LEU A 164 10.40 12.57 10.41
CA LEU A 164 11.09 13.84 10.61
C LEU A 164 10.17 15.03 10.30
N VAL A 165 9.39 14.97 9.22
CA VAL A 165 8.40 16.01 8.89
C VAL A 165 7.38 16.17 10.01
N PHE A 166 6.85 15.07 10.56
CA PHE A 166 5.89 15.11 11.66
C PHE A 166 6.48 15.77 12.92
N VAL A 167 7.69 15.35 13.33
CA VAL A 167 8.39 15.92 14.49
C VAL A 167 8.68 17.41 14.28
N LEU A 168 9.23 17.79 13.13
CA LEU A 168 9.52 19.18 12.80
C LEU A 168 8.25 20.03 12.75
N SER A 169 7.13 19.47 12.30
CA SER A 169 5.83 20.14 12.30
C SER A 169 5.36 20.44 13.73
N VAL A 170 5.49 19.47 14.64
CA VAL A 170 5.15 19.65 16.07
C VAL A 170 6.06 20.69 16.73
N VAL A 171 7.36 20.67 16.42
CA VAL A 171 8.33 21.66 16.94
C VAL A 171 8.02 23.08 16.44
N ALA A 172 7.48 23.23 15.23
CA ALA A 172 7.14 24.54 14.65
C ALA A 172 5.85 25.17 15.23
N VAL A 173 4.95 24.35 15.81
CA VAL A 173 3.62 24.77 16.33
C VAL A 173 3.68 26.04 17.18
N PRO A 174 4.51 26.15 18.24
CA PRO A 174 4.44 27.31 19.14
C PRO A 174 4.75 28.64 18.44
N PHE A 175 5.62 28.60 17.42
CA PHE A 175 5.97 29.78 16.65
C PHE A 175 4.87 30.13 15.64
N GLU A 176 4.33 29.14 14.92
CA GLU A 176 3.22 29.33 13.98
C GLU A 176 1.96 29.88 14.69
N ASP A 177 1.64 29.37 15.88
CA ASP A 177 0.57 29.91 16.73
C ASP A 177 0.85 31.38 17.11
N SER A 178 2.09 31.70 17.50
CA SER A 178 2.48 33.07 17.86
C SER A 178 2.32 34.05 16.69
N LEU A 179 2.72 33.65 15.47
CA LEU A 179 2.52 34.46 14.26
C LEU A 179 1.05 34.72 13.98
N TYR A 180 0.21 33.68 14.09
CA TYR A 180 -1.21 33.79 13.84
C TYR A 180 -1.91 34.68 14.88
N PHE A 181 -1.60 34.52 16.16
CA PHE A 181 -2.19 35.34 17.20
C PHE A 181 -1.69 36.78 17.19
N ALA A 182 -0.43 37.02 16.77
CA ALA A 182 0.06 38.37 16.53
C ALA A 182 -0.76 39.05 15.42
N TYR A 183 -0.95 38.36 14.29
CA TYR A 183 -1.80 38.84 13.19
C TYR A 183 -3.25 39.09 13.60
N ARG A 184 -3.86 38.17 14.35
CA ARG A 184 -5.24 38.31 14.83
C ARG A 184 -5.43 39.50 15.77
N ARG A 185 -4.39 39.89 16.52
CA ARG A 185 -4.42 41.04 17.43
C ARG A 185 -4.17 42.34 16.71
N VAL A 186 -3.13 42.40 15.87
CA VAL A 186 -2.75 43.57 15.10
C VAL A 186 -2.41 43.08 13.69
N PRO A 187 -3.30 43.29 12.70
CA PRO A 187 -3.10 42.80 11.35
C PRO A 187 -1.74 43.17 10.80
N ASP A 188 -1.27 44.41 10.93
CA ASP A 188 0.01 44.85 10.34
C ASP A 188 1.21 44.81 11.30
N TRP A 189 1.21 43.85 12.24
CA TRP A 189 2.24 43.78 13.29
C TRP A 189 3.68 43.60 12.79
N TRP A 190 3.86 43.13 11.56
CA TRP A 190 5.18 42.94 10.94
C TRP A 190 5.82 44.25 10.49
N GLU A 191 5.06 45.35 10.37
CA GLU A 191 5.55 46.66 9.93
C GLU A 191 6.30 47.41 11.04
N PHE A 192 6.16 46.97 12.29
CA PHE A 192 6.86 47.60 13.40
C PHE A 192 8.36 47.26 13.36
N GLU A 193 9.21 48.27 13.11
CA GLU A 193 10.68 48.16 13.05
C GLU A 193 11.34 47.65 14.36
N THR A 194 10.57 47.52 15.44
CA THR A 194 11.03 47.16 16.79
C THR A 194 10.88 45.67 17.11
N MET A 195 11.11 44.77 16.15
CA MET A 195 11.13 43.34 16.43
C MET A 195 12.21 43.01 17.47
N SER A 196 11.79 42.39 18.58
CA SER A 196 12.72 42.01 19.65
C SER A 196 13.83 41.07 19.14
N PRO A 197 15.06 41.14 19.69
CA PRO A 197 16.13 40.22 19.31
C PRO A 197 15.74 38.74 19.51
N GLY A 198 14.94 38.44 20.54
CA GLY A 198 14.41 37.10 20.78
C GLY A 198 13.47 36.61 19.67
N PHE A 199 12.64 37.49 19.12
CA PHE A 199 11.79 37.17 17.99
C PHE A 199 12.61 36.87 16.73
N LYS A 200 13.62 37.70 16.41
CA LYS A 200 14.51 37.47 15.26
C LYS A 200 15.20 36.10 15.36
N ALA A 201 15.70 35.73 16.53
CA ALA A 201 16.30 34.41 16.76
C ALA A 201 15.28 33.26 16.65
N ALA A 202 14.02 33.47 17.05
CA ALA A 202 12.95 32.49 16.85
C ALA A 202 12.58 32.34 15.37
N LEU A 203 12.53 33.44 14.62
CA LEU A 203 12.25 33.45 13.19
C LEU A 203 13.32 32.71 12.39
N VAL A 204 14.61 32.92 12.69
CA VAL A 204 15.70 32.16 12.05
C VAL A 204 15.56 30.66 12.31
N ARG A 205 15.26 30.26 13.56
CA ARG A 205 15.02 28.86 13.91
C ARG A 205 13.82 28.29 13.15
N PHE A 206 12.73 29.04 13.07
CA PHE A 206 11.56 28.65 12.30
C PHE A 206 11.91 28.43 10.82
N HIS A 207 12.66 29.34 10.19
CA HIS A 207 13.05 29.14 8.78
C HIS A 207 13.90 27.89 8.58
N ALA A 208 14.81 27.57 9.49
CA ALA A 208 15.57 26.33 9.43
C ALA A 208 14.65 25.10 9.57
N THR A 209 13.77 25.10 10.58
CA THR A 209 12.79 24.02 10.80
C THR A 209 11.83 23.85 9.62
N ASN A 210 11.29 24.94 9.09
CA ASN A 210 10.36 24.93 7.96
C ASN A 210 11.05 24.46 6.67
N PHE A 211 12.28 24.90 6.40
CA PHE A 211 13.05 24.42 5.25
C PHE A 211 13.30 22.92 5.35
N SER A 212 13.77 22.43 6.51
CA SER A 212 13.96 20.99 6.74
C SER A 212 12.67 20.22 6.58
N ARG A 213 11.55 20.74 7.10
CA ARG A 213 10.21 20.15 6.95
C ARG A 213 9.84 20.01 5.47
N CYS A 214 9.98 21.06 4.67
CA CYS A 214 9.69 21.01 3.23
C CYS A 214 10.62 20.05 2.48
N PHE A 215 11.91 20.06 2.82
CA PHE A 215 12.91 19.19 2.20
C PHE A 215 12.59 17.71 2.43
N PHE A 216 12.38 17.29 3.69
CA PHE A 216 12.07 15.90 4.01
C PHE A 216 10.69 15.48 3.48
N ALA A 217 9.69 16.37 3.46
CA ALA A 217 8.38 16.06 2.88
C ALA A 217 8.50 15.79 1.37
N THR A 218 9.27 16.61 0.66
CA THR A 218 9.54 16.43 -0.77
C THR A 218 10.35 15.17 -1.02
N LEU A 219 11.38 14.91 -0.22
CA LEU A 219 12.22 13.70 -0.35
C LEU A 219 11.42 12.42 -0.10
N GLY A 220 10.57 12.41 0.94
CA GLY A 220 9.68 11.30 1.24
C GLY A 220 8.68 11.06 0.11
N TRP A 221 8.10 12.13 -0.45
CA TRP A 221 7.22 12.03 -1.61
C TRP A 221 7.95 11.48 -2.86
N LEU A 222 9.18 11.94 -3.13
CA LEU A 222 9.98 11.42 -4.24
C LEU A 222 10.32 9.94 -4.07
N ALA A 223 10.60 9.49 -2.85
CA ALA A 223 10.80 8.07 -2.55
C ALA A 223 9.54 7.25 -2.86
N VAL A 224 8.36 7.76 -2.50
CA VAL A 224 7.07 7.14 -2.85
C VAL A 224 6.88 7.10 -4.37
N CYS A 225 7.12 8.21 -5.07
CA CYS A 225 7.04 8.27 -6.54
C CYS A 225 7.98 7.27 -7.21
N TYR A 226 9.22 7.14 -6.73
CA TYR A 226 10.18 6.17 -7.23
C TYR A 226 9.63 4.74 -7.15
N THR A 227 9.03 4.38 -6.00
CA THR A 227 8.43 3.04 -5.83
C THR A 227 7.19 2.79 -6.70
N ALA A 228 6.54 3.85 -7.19
CA ALA A 228 5.39 3.77 -8.09
C ALA A 228 5.77 3.79 -9.58
N THR A 229 7.06 3.88 -9.93
CA THR A 229 7.49 3.89 -11.33
C THR A 229 7.28 2.53 -12.00
N PRO A 230 6.93 2.49 -13.31
CA PRO A 230 6.76 1.22 -14.03
C PRO A 230 8.00 0.32 -13.98
N ALA A 231 9.20 0.90 -13.99
CA ALA A 231 10.43 0.13 -13.87
C ALA A 231 10.57 -0.56 -12.50
N ALA A 232 10.15 0.10 -11.41
CA ALA A 232 10.13 -0.51 -10.08
C ALA A 232 9.05 -1.60 -9.99
N VAL A 233 7.86 -1.34 -10.56
CA VAL A 233 6.75 -2.29 -10.60
C VAL A 233 7.10 -3.53 -11.44
N ASP A 234 7.72 -3.36 -12.60
CA ASP A 234 8.16 -4.48 -13.46
C ASP A 234 9.18 -5.39 -12.75
N VAL A 235 10.08 -4.80 -11.95
CA VAL A 235 11.04 -5.57 -11.15
C VAL A 235 10.31 -6.37 -10.08
N VAL A 236 9.29 -5.78 -9.45
CA VAL A 236 8.43 -6.45 -8.46
C VAL A 236 7.65 -7.61 -9.11
N ASP A 237 6.98 -7.35 -10.23
CA ASP A 237 6.17 -8.36 -10.94
C ASP A 237 7.03 -9.54 -11.42
N ARG A 238 8.25 -9.27 -11.89
CA ARG A 238 9.21 -10.32 -12.27
C ARG A 238 9.68 -11.12 -11.06
N ALA A 239 9.96 -10.47 -9.93
CA ALA A 239 10.34 -11.17 -8.71
C ALA A 239 9.20 -12.06 -8.21
N GLU A 240 7.96 -11.58 -8.21
CA GLU A 240 6.77 -12.38 -7.87
C GLU A 240 6.61 -13.58 -8.80
N ALA A 241 6.74 -13.38 -10.12
CA ALA A 241 6.61 -14.45 -11.11
C ALA A 241 7.65 -15.57 -10.90
N LEU A 242 8.90 -15.20 -10.60
CA LEU A 242 9.96 -16.17 -10.30
C LEU A 242 9.67 -16.96 -9.02
N THR A 243 9.09 -16.31 -8.01
CA THR A 243 8.78 -16.99 -6.73
C THR A 243 7.59 -17.95 -6.91
N ARG A 244 6.53 -17.55 -7.62
CA ARG A 244 5.40 -18.43 -7.93
C ARG A 244 5.83 -19.62 -8.81
N GLY A 245 6.75 -19.40 -9.75
CA GLY A 245 7.32 -20.48 -10.55
C GLY A 245 8.10 -21.49 -9.71
N ALA A 246 8.94 -21.02 -8.79
CA ALA A 246 9.71 -21.88 -7.89
C ALA A 246 8.80 -22.71 -6.95
N GLU A 247 7.71 -22.11 -6.44
CA GLU A 247 6.72 -22.84 -5.66
C GLU A 247 6.01 -23.92 -6.49
N ALA A 248 5.53 -23.59 -7.69
CA ALA A 248 4.87 -24.54 -8.58
C ALA A 248 5.76 -25.75 -8.91
N ASP A 249 7.04 -25.53 -9.20
CA ASP A 249 8.03 -26.58 -9.44
C ASP A 249 8.27 -27.46 -8.21
N SER A 250 8.27 -26.86 -7.00
CA SER A 250 8.43 -27.60 -5.75
C SER A 250 7.25 -28.53 -5.47
N TRP A 251 6.02 -28.09 -5.75
CA TRP A 251 4.81 -28.89 -5.61
C TRP A 251 4.76 -30.03 -6.64
N GLN A 252 5.17 -29.76 -7.89
CA GLN A 252 5.26 -30.80 -8.91
C GLN A 252 6.31 -31.86 -8.55
N ARG A 253 7.49 -31.47 -8.05
CA ARG A 253 8.52 -32.42 -7.60
C ARG A 253 8.07 -33.23 -6.38
N ALA A 254 7.40 -32.62 -5.41
CA ALA A 254 6.85 -33.31 -4.25
C ALA A 254 5.73 -34.30 -4.65
N GLY A 255 4.88 -33.93 -5.61
CA GLY A 255 3.86 -34.80 -6.20
C GLY A 255 4.46 -36.00 -6.94
N TYR A 256 5.50 -35.77 -7.76
CA TYR A 256 6.22 -36.83 -8.49
C TYR A 256 6.95 -37.81 -7.55
N ALA A 257 7.57 -37.32 -6.48
CA ALA A 257 8.23 -38.18 -5.48
C ALA A 257 7.23 -39.09 -4.76
N LYS A 258 6.03 -38.57 -4.44
CA LYS A 258 4.96 -39.33 -3.79
C LYS A 258 4.32 -40.37 -4.73
N GLY A 259 4.24 -40.07 -6.03
CA GLY A 259 3.78 -41.02 -7.06
C GLY A 259 4.75 -42.18 -7.29
N LYS A 260 6.06 -41.90 -7.32
CA LYS A 260 7.09 -42.92 -7.54
C LYS A 260 7.27 -43.87 -6.35
N GLY A 261 7.11 -43.37 -5.12
CA GLY A 261 7.13 -44.20 -3.90
C GLY A 261 5.95 -45.18 -3.81
N ARG A 262 4.79 -44.82 -4.37
CA ARG A 262 3.59 -45.68 -4.38
C ARG A 262 3.66 -46.76 -5.46
N ALA A 263 4.30 -46.48 -6.60
CA ALA A 263 4.50 -47.46 -7.67
C ALA A 263 5.52 -48.54 -7.30
N LEU A 264 6.55 -48.21 -6.50
CA LEU A 264 7.58 -49.18 -6.06
C LEU A 264 7.20 -49.97 -4.81
N GLY A 265 6.16 -49.57 -4.08
CA GLY A 265 5.63 -50.30 -2.92
C GLY A 265 4.59 -51.37 -3.25
N GLY A 266 3.98 -51.32 -4.44
CA GLY A 266 2.94 -52.26 -4.86
C GLY A 266 3.43 -53.59 -5.45
N GLU A 267 4.73 -53.71 -5.75
CA GLU A 267 5.29 -54.92 -6.40
C GLU A 267 5.95 -55.92 -5.43
N LYS A 268 5.99 -55.63 -4.12
CA LYS A 268 6.65 -56.51 -3.13
C LYS A 268 5.71 -57.30 -2.22
N GLU A 269 4.41 -57.05 -2.25
CA GLU A 269 3.46 -57.65 -1.30
C GLU A 269 2.63 -58.80 -1.89
N GLU A 270 3.01 -59.34 -3.06
CA GLU A 270 2.28 -60.45 -3.70
C GLU A 270 3.13 -61.73 -3.88
N ARG A 271 4.26 -61.86 -3.16
CA ARG A 271 5.18 -63.00 -3.34
C ARG A 271 5.55 -63.84 -2.12
N GLU A 272 4.95 -63.61 -0.94
CA GLU A 272 5.32 -64.35 0.28
C GLU A 272 4.21 -65.19 0.95
N ASP A 273 3.00 -65.27 0.37
CA ASP A 273 1.95 -66.15 0.90
C ASP A 273 1.75 -67.38 0.01
N GLY A 274 2.60 -68.39 0.18
CA GLY A 274 2.44 -69.61 -0.60
C GLY A 274 3.35 -70.79 -0.34
N GLU A 275 4.04 -70.90 0.81
CA GLU A 275 4.80 -72.13 1.09
C GLU A 275 5.06 -72.36 2.59
N ARG A 276 4.12 -73.04 3.28
CA ARG A 276 4.42 -73.83 4.50
C ARG A 276 3.20 -74.65 4.96
N ILE A 277 3.08 -75.88 4.43
CA ILE A 277 2.44 -77.00 5.13
C ILE A 277 3.25 -78.26 4.82
N HIS A 278 4.08 -78.68 5.77
CA HIS A 278 4.30 -80.08 6.17
C HIS A 278 5.12 -80.12 7.47
#